data_AF-A0A832HWE7-F1
#
_entry.id   AF-A0A832HWE7-F1
#
_cell.length_a   1.000
_cell.length_b   1.000
_cell.length_c   1.000
_cell.angle_alpha   90.00
_cell.angle_beta   90.00
_cell.angle_gamma   90.00
#
_symmetry.space_group_name_H-M   'P 1'
#
loop_
_entity.id
_entity.type
_entity.pdbx_description
1 polymer ?
#
loop_
_entity_poly.entity_id
_entity_poly.type
_entity_poly.pdbx_seq_one_letter_code
_entity_poly.pdbx_strand_id
1 'polypeptide(L)'
;MKPLTVVYWLRVAFGILAALLCIGYGIATNTITNDVSNFHWNMFLNGTSIALVVYLLSYYVIKALFMAKVEKPQKLFTMGIGIYFLAWIVFWVLLYTLIAGAPISSGG
;
A
#
# COMPACT_ATOMS: atom_id res chain seq x y z
N MET A 1 -14.78 -19.45 7.53
CA MET A 1 -14.00 -19.15 6.31
C MET A 1 -12.66 -19.87 6.37
N LYS A 2 -12.09 -20.32 5.25
CA LYS A 2 -10.76 -20.96 5.23
C LYS A 2 -9.72 -19.95 5.76
N PRO A 3 -8.81 -20.32 6.67
CA PRO A 3 -7.82 -19.39 7.24
C PRO A 3 -6.95 -18.71 6.17
N LEU A 4 -6.73 -19.38 5.03
CA LEU A 4 -6.04 -18.81 3.87
C LEU A 4 -6.73 -17.56 3.29
N THR A 5 -8.07 -17.58 3.21
CA THR A 5 -8.86 -16.48 2.64
C THR A 5 -8.79 -15.23 3.51
N VAL A 6 -8.80 -15.43 4.83
CA VAL A 6 -8.69 -14.32 5.80
C VAL A 6 -7.34 -13.62 5.65
N VAL A 7 -6.25 -14.37 5.51
CA VAL A 7 -4.91 -13.80 5.28
C VAL A 7 -4.86 -13.03 3.96
N TYR A 8 -5.49 -13.54 2.90
CA TYR A 8 -5.55 -12.86 1.61
C TYR A 8 -6.24 -11.49 1.70
N TRP A 9 -7.43 -11.44 2.31
CA TRP A 9 -8.17 -10.19 2.50
C TRP A 9 -7.45 -9.21 3.43
N LEU A 10 -6.80 -9.72 4.48
CA LEU A 10 -6.00 -8.91 5.38
C LEU A 10 -4.82 -8.24 4.64
N ARG A 11 -4.13 -8.99 3.77
CA ARG A 11 -3.04 -8.46 2.94
C ARG A 11 -3.53 -7.40 1.96
N VAL A 12 -4.71 -7.58 1.36
CA VAL A 12 -5.34 -6.55 0.52
C VAL A 12 -5.62 -5.28 1.34
N ALA A 13 -6.22 -5.42 2.52
CA ALA A 13 -6.48 -4.29 3.41
C ALA A 13 -5.19 -3.54 3.79
N PHE A 14 -4.11 -4.27 4.11
CA PHE A 14 -2.79 -3.67 4.36
C PHE A 14 -2.22 -2.97 3.12
N GLY A 15 -2.39 -3.52 1.92
CA GLY A 15 -1.95 -2.89 0.68
C GLY A 15 -2.68 -1.57 0.40
N ILE A 16 -3.99 -1.53 0.65
CA ILE A 16 -4.80 -0.30 0.56
C ILE A 16 -4.34 0.73 1.59
N LEU A 17 -4.12 0.32 2.84
CA LEU A 17 -3.59 1.20 3.89
C LEU A 17 -2.21 1.76 3.53
N ALA A 18 -1.32 0.93 2.97
CA ALA A 18 -0.02 1.40 2.48
C ALA A 18 -0.16 2.43 1.37
N ALA A 19 -1.10 2.24 0.42
CA ALA A 19 -1.35 3.18 -0.65
C ALA A 19 -1.87 4.52 -0.11
N LEU A 20 -2.80 4.49 0.84
CA LEU A 20 -3.31 5.68 1.52
C LEU A 20 -2.20 6.44 2.25
N LEU A 21 -1.30 5.74 2.94
CA LEU A 21 -0.14 6.36 3.60
C LEU A 21 0.83 6.97 2.60
N CYS A 22 1.11 6.30 1.48
CA CYS A 22 1.97 6.83 0.42
C CYS A 22 1.39 8.12 -0.20
N ILE A 23 0.08 8.13 -0.44
CA ILE A 23 -0.63 9.29 -0.98
C ILE A 23 -0.71 10.41 0.05
N GLY A 24 -1.05 10.10 1.31
CA GLY A 24 -1.07 11.08 2.39
C GLY A 24 0.29 11.74 2.61
N TYR A 25 1.37 10.97 2.54
CA TYR A 25 2.73 11.50 2.54
C TYR A 25 3.01 12.36 1.31
N GLY A 26 2.58 11.92 0.12
CA GLY A 26 2.70 12.69 -1.12
C GLY A 26 2.01 14.06 -1.05
N ILE A 27 0.80 14.11 -0.49
CA ILE A 27 0.05 15.35 -0.25
C ILE A 27 0.78 16.22 0.79
N ALA A 28 1.18 15.66 1.94
CA ALA A 28 1.85 16.43 3.01
C ALA A 28 3.18 17.06 2.56
N THR A 29 3.89 16.39 1.65
CA THR A 29 5.15 16.86 1.06
C THR A 29 4.96 17.69 -0.22
N ASN A 30 3.73 17.88 -0.70
CA ASN A 30 3.40 18.51 -1.98
C ASN A 30 4.17 17.91 -3.18
N THR A 31 4.44 16.60 -3.15
CA THR A 31 5.13 15.89 -4.23
C THR A 31 4.17 15.36 -5.30
N ILE A 32 2.86 15.38 -5.06
CA ILE A 32 1.85 15.05 -6.07
C ILE A 32 1.68 16.27 -6.98
N THR A 33 2.05 16.12 -8.24
CA THR A 33 1.93 17.16 -9.27
C THR A 33 1.20 16.63 -10.49
N ASN A 34 0.47 17.52 -11.16
CA ASN A 34 -0.26 17.23 -12.39
C ASN A 34 0.69 17.09 -13.59
N ASP A 35 1.97 17.42 -13.40
CA ASP A 35 2.98 17.39 -14.44
C ASP A 35 3.78 16.07 -14.39
N VAL A 36 3.48 15.18 -15.34
CA VAL A 36 4.11 13.87 -15.48
C VAL A 36 5.63 13.98 -15.72
N SER A 37 6.12 15.12 -16.25
CA SER A 37 7.55 15.35 -16.48
C SER A 37 8.35 15.51 -15.18
N ASN A 38 7.68 15.81 -14.06
CA ASN A 38 8.27 15.94 -12.73
C ASN A 38 8.23 14.63 -11.93
N PHE A 39 7.84 13.52 -12.55
CA PHE A 39 7.84 12.20 -11.89
C PHE A 39 9.28 11.71 -11.68
N HIS A 40 9.87 12.07 -10.54
CA HIS A 40 11.20 11.64 -10.15
C HIS A 40 11.18 10.24 -9.50
N TRP A 41 12.24 9.47 -9.76
CA TRP A 41 12.51 8.17 -9.10
C TRP A 41 12.42 8.24 -7.57
N ASN A 42 12.75 9.38 -6.96
CA ASN A 42 12.60 9.60 -5.52
C ASN A 42 11.17 9.44 -5.01
N MET A 43 10.16 9.82 -5.80
CA MET A 43 8.76 9.65 -5.41
C MET A 43 8.40 8.17 -5.30
N PHE A 44 8.77 7.39 -6.31
CA PHE A 44 8.54 5.95 -6.32
C PHE A 44 9.31 5.25 -5.19
N LEU A 45 10.57 5.62 -4.95
CA LEU A 45 11.38 5.05 -3.89
C LEU A 45 10.85 5.40 -2.49
N ASN A 46 10.36 6.62 -2.28
CA ASN A 46 9.70 7.02 -1.03
C ASN A 46 8.42 6.23 -0.78
N GLY A 47 7.55 6.11 -1.79
CA GLY A 47 6.34 5.29 -1.69
C GLY A 47 6.66 3.82 -1.42
N THR A 48 7.65 3.27 -2.13
CA THR A 48 8.12 1.89 -1.94
C THR A 48 8.67 1.67 -0.53
N SER A 49 9.41 2.65 0.02
CA SER A 49 9.94 2.57 1.38
C SER A 49 8.83 2.53 2.42
N ILE A 50 7.81 3.38 2.29
CA ILE A 50 6.62 3.35 3.16
C ILE A 50 5.89 2.01 3.03
N ALA A 51 5.69 1.52 1.81
CA ALA A 51 5.05 0.24 1.55
C ALA A 51 5.81 -0.95 2.17
N LEU A 52 7.15 -0.93 2.15
CA LEU A 52 7.97 -1.94 2.80
C LEU A 52 7.84 -1.87 4.32
N VAL A 53 7.84 -0.68 4.91
CA VAL A 53 7.65 -0.50 6.37
C VAL A 53 6.28 -1.04 6.79
N VAL A 54 5.21 -0.69 6.06
CA VAL A 54 3.86 -1.20 6.33
C VAL A 54 3.79 -2.72 6.15
N TYR A 55 4.50 -3.26 5.16
CA TYR A 55 4.59 -4.71 4.96
C TYR A 55 5.25 -5.40 6.16
N LEU A 56 6.36 -4.85 6.67
CA LEU A 56 7.03 -5.34 7.87
C LEU A 56 6.13 -5.21 9.11
N LEU A 57 5.39 -4.12 9.27
CA LEU A 57 4.41 -3.98 10.36
C LEU A 57 3.29 -5.01 10.26
N SER A 58 2.79 -5.27 9.05
CA SER A 58 1.75 -6.28 8.82
C SER A 58 2.20 -7.68 9.25
N TYR A 59 3.51 -7.99 9.18
CA TYR A 59 4.06 -9.24 9.70
C TYR A 59 3.79 -9.40 11.19
N TYR A 60 4.09 -8.37 11.98
CA TYR A 60 3.90 -8.41 13.43
C TYR A 60 2.42 -8.54 13.78
N VAL A 61 1.53 -7.87 13.05
CA VAL A 61 0.06 -7.97 13.25
C VAL A 61 -0.45 -9.37 12.92
N ILE A 62 -0.04 -9.94 11.78
CA ILE A 62 -0.43 -11.31 11.40
C ILE A 62 0.13 -12.32 12.39
N LYS A 63 1.39 -12.15 12.80
CA LYS A 63 2.03 -13.01 13.80
C LYS A 63 1.26 -12.96 15.12
N ALA A 64 0.83 -11.78 15.59
CA ALA A 64 0.03 -11.64 16.80
C ALA A 64 -1.35 -12.32 16.69
N LEU A 65 -2.04 -12.14 15.57
CA LEU A 65 -3.38 -12.71 15.34
C LEU A 65 -3.38 -14.24 15.16
N PHE A 66 -2.33 -14.80 14.55
CA PHE A 66 -2.27 -16.21 14.18
C PHE A 66 -1.31 -17.05 15.04
N MET A 67 -0.51 -16.47 15.93
CA MET A 67 0.38 -17.21 16.85
C MET A 67 -0.36 -18.27 17.68
N ALA A 68 -1.62 -18.02 18.02
CA ALA A 68 -2.44 -18.95 18.80
C ALA A 68 -3.12 -20.06 17.98
N LYS A 69 -3.00 -20.05 16.63
CA LYS A 69 -3.90 -20.84 15.76
C LYS A 69 -3.23 -21.63 14.63
N VAL A 70 -1.90 -21.57 14.45
CA VAL A 70 -1.22 -22.28 13.34
C VAL A 70 0.15 -22.82 13.73
N GLU A 71 0.38 -24.10 13.42
CA GLU A 71 1.64 -24.83 13.72
C GLU A 71 2.87 -24.32 12.95
N LYS A 72 2.69 -23.65 11.80
CA LYS A 72 3.80 -23.15 10.95
C LYS A 72 3.48 -21.79 10.30
N PRO A 73 3.72 -20.66 10.98
CA PRO A 73 3.41 -19.31 10.49
C PRO A 73 4.20 -18.91 9.23
N GLN A 74 5.31 -19.59 8.93
CA GLN A 74 6.22 -19.25 7.84
C GLN A 74 5.59 -19.46 6.44
N LYS A 75 4.67 -20.43 6.28
CA LYS A 75 3.94 -20.64 5.01
C LYS A 75 2.88 -19.56 4.73
N LEU A 76 2.33 -18.94 5.78
CA LEU A 76 1.40 -17.82 5.66
C LEU A 76 2.11 -16.50 5.32
N PHE A 77 3.42 -16.43 5.55
CA PHE A 77 4.19 -15.23 5.28
C PHE A 77 4.47 -15.04 3.79
N THR A 78 4.86 -16.11 3.12
CA THR A 78 5.15 -16.11 1.67
C THR A 78 3.89 -16.16 0.82
N MET A 79 2.80 -16.78 1.32
CA MET A 79 1.50 -16.72 0.67
C MET A 79 0.87 -15.33 0.83
N GLY A 80 0.71 -14.60 -0.28
CA GLY A 80 0.03 -13.31 -0.32
C GLY A 80 0.95 -12.09 -0.34
N ILE A 81 2.27 -12.27 -0.46
CA ILE A 81 3.17 -11.13 -0.69
C ILE A 81 2.87 -10.44 -2.02
N GLY A 82 2.63 -11.22 -3.08
CA GLY A 82 2.29 -10.69 -4.40
C GLY A 82 1.01 -9.87 -4.38
N ILE A 83 -0.04 -10.34 -3.70
CA ILE A 83 -1.30 -9.59 -3.67
C ILE A 83 -1.21 -8.31 -2.84
N TYR A 84 -0.36 -8.27 -1.81
CA TYR A 84 -0.10 -7.04 -1.07
C TYR A 84 0.50 -5.97 -1.99
N PHE A 85 1.59 -6.27 -2.69
CA PHE A 85 2.25 -5.32 -3.58
C PHE A 85 1.36 -4.95 -4.78
N LEU A 86 0.60 -5.91 -5.30
CA LEU A 86 -0.33 -5.66 -6.40
C LEU A 86 -1.49 -4.75 -5.97
N ALA A 87 -2.09 -4.99 -4.80
CA ALA A 87 -3.11 -4.10 -4.25
C ALA A 87 -2.54 -2.70 -3.97
N TRP A 88 -1.36 -2.62 -3.36
CA TRP A 88 -0.69 -1.36 -3.08
C TRP A 88 -0.44 -0.55 -4.36
N ILE A 89 0.19 -1.13 -5.39
CA ILE A 89 0.53 -0.38 -6.61
C ILE A 89 -0.72 0.05 -7.38
N VAL A 90 -1.73 -0.80 -7.48
CA VAL A 90 -3.00 -0.48 -8.16
C VAL A 90 -3.69 0.68 -7.45
N PHE A 91 -3.88 0.60 -6.13
CA PHE A 91 -4.53 1.68 -5.37
C PHE A 91 -3.68 2.95 -5.33
N TRP A 92 -2.37 2.84 -5.25
CA TRP A 92 -1.49 4.00 -5.26
C TRP A 92 -1.57 4.75 -6.59
N VAL A 93 -1.51 4.04 -7.72
CA VAL A 93 -1.67 4.65 -9.06
C VAL A 93 -3.06 5.25 -9.21
N LEU A 94 -4.13 4.54 -8.83
CA LEU A 94 -5.50 5.05 -8.92
C LEU A 94 -5.71 6.33 -8.09
N LEU A 95 -5.22 6.36 -6.85
CA LEU A 95 -5.34 7.53 -6.00
C LEU A 95 -4.46 8.68 -6.49
N TYR A 96 -3.25 8.38 -6.97
CA TYR A 96 -2.37 9.38 -7.56
C TYR A 96 -3.02 10.04 -8.77
N THR A 97 -3.57 9.27 -9.70
CA THR A 97 -4.24 9.81 -10.89
C THR A 97 -5.53 10.54 -10.56
N LEU A 98 -6.28 10.11 -9.54
CA LEU A 98 -7.46 10.84 -9.08
C LEU A 98 -7.11 12.24 -8.54
N ILE A 99 -5.99 12.37 -7.84
CA ILE A 99 -5.56 13.64 -7.24
C ILE A 99 -4.83 14.52 -8.27
N ALA A 100 -3.90 13.95 -9.03
CA ALA A 100 -3.12 14.66 -10.04
C ALA A 100 -3.87 14.92 -11.36
N GLY A 101 -4.96 14.17 -11.60
CA GLY A 101 -5.82 14.34 -12.77
C GLY A 101 -7.04 15.22 -12.50
N ALA A 102 -7.26 15.67 -11.27
CA ALA A 102 -8.36 16.57 -10.96
C ALA A 102 -8.13 17.91 -11.70
N PRO A 103 -9.10 18.38 -12.52
CA PRO A 103 -8.95 19.67 -13.17
C PRO A 103 -8.80 20.75 -12.09
N ILE A 104 -7.82 21.63 -12.29
CA ILE A 104 -7.67 22.85 -11.51
C ILE A 104 -9.03 23.54 -11.59
N SER A 105 -9.74 23.65 -10.47
CA SER A 105 -10.90 24.54 -10.42
C SER A 105 -10.37 25.93 -10.74
N SER A 106 -10.63 26.38 -11.97
CA SER A 106 -10.45 27.77 -12.37
C SER A 106 -11.46 28.59 -11.57
N GLY A 107 -11.12 28.88 -10.31
CA GLY A 107 -11.75 29.93 -9.53
C GLY A 107 -11.48 31.24 -10.25
N GLY A 108 -12.56 31.92 -10.64
CA GLY A 108 -12.56 33.15 -11.43
C GLY A 108 -12.15 34.40 -10.67
#